data_AF-A0A2U3KC46-F1
#
_entry.id   AF-A0A2U3KC46-F1
#
_cell.length_a   1.000
_cell.length_b   1.000
_cell.length_c   1.000
_cell.angle_alpha   90.00
_cell.angle_beta   90.00
_cell.angle_gamma   90.00
#
_symmetry.space_group_name_H-M   'P 1'
#
loop_
_entity.id
_entity.type
_entity.pdbx_description
1 polymer ?
#
loop_
_entity_poly.entity_id
_entity_poly.type
_entity_poly.pdbx_seq_one_letter_code
_entity_poly.pdbx_strand_id
1 'polypeptide(L)'
;MKDSSPQFGIIGHLAREYDEKYRELEKLISEIRPENIPSQLMALEERSVQNFRSAQAAMLSVPELFEGKESEKAIKAMTTLCRAFDEMRILFHFLSENCPQA
;
A
#
# COMPACT_ATOMS: atom_id res chain seq x y z
N MET A 1 29.04 -18.60 4.10
CA MET A 1 28.21 -18.31 5.30
C MET A 1 26.90 -17.75 4.81
N LYS A 2 25.77 -18.41 5.14
CA LYS A 2 24.43 -17.99 4.74
C LYS A 2 23.99 -16.86 5.67
N ASP A 3 24.12 -15.61 5.22
CA ASP A 3 23.38 -14.49 5.78
C ASP A 3 21.95 -14.52 5.23
N SER A 4 21.19 -15.54 5.59
CA SER A 4 19.74 -15.54 5.38
C SER A 4 19.10 -14.85 6.59
N SER A 5 19.30 -13.53 6.70
CA SER A 5 18.62 -12.74 7.72
C SER A 5 17.10 -12.87 7.46
N PRO A 6 16.26 -13.02 8.50
CA PRO A 6 14.81 -13.11 8.36
C PRO A 6 14.20 -11.96 7.54
N GLN A 7 14.87 -10.81 7.52
CA GLN A 7 14.50 -9.63 6.75
C GLN A 7 14.55 -9.88 5.24
N PHE A 8 15.55 -10.61 4.73
CA PHE A 8 15.63 -10.95 3.30
C PHE A 8 14.52 -11.91 2.86
N GLY A 9 14.09 -12.81 3.76
CA GLY A 9 12.93 -13.69 3.51
C GLY A 9 11.62 -12.89 3.39
N ILE A 10 11.43 -11.91 4.28
CA ILE A 10 10.26 -11.01 4.25
C ILE A 10 10.26 -10.16 2.97
N ILE A 11 11.39 -9.54 2.62
CA ILE A 11 11.51 -8.73 1.40
C ILE A 11 11.23 -9.57 0.14
N GLY A 12 11.78 -10.79 0.07
CA GLY A 12 11.52 -11.70 -1.05
C GLY A 12 10.08 -12.22 -1.14
N HIS A 13 9.34 -12.22 -0.02
CA HIS A 13 7.91 -12.52 -0.02
C HIS A 13 7.09 -11.32 -0.50
N LEU A 14 7.36 -10.13 0.05
CA LEU A 14 6.70 -8.88 -0.35
C LEU A 14 6.91 -8.57 -1.84
N ALA A 15 8.10 -8.83 -2.37
CA ALA A 15 8.38 -8.64 -3.80
C ALA A 15 7.56 -9.56 -4.70
N ARG A 16 7.31 -10.81 -4.26
CA ARG A 16 6.46 -11.76 -5.00
C ARG A 16 4.99 -11.36 -4.92
N GLU A 17 4.51 -10.98 -3.74
CA GLU A 17 3.14 -10.48 -3.58
C GLU A 17 2.89 -9.22 -4.43
N TYR A 18 3.89 -8.35 -4.56
CA TYR A 18 3.82 -7.18 -5.43
C TYR A 18 3.67 -7.57 -6.90
N ASP A 19 4.53 -8.47 -7.42
CA ASP A 19 4.47 -8.93 -8.81
C ASP A 19 3.14 -9.62 -9.13
N GLU A 20 2.63 -10.44 -8.21
CA GLU A 20 1.31 -11.09 -8.34
C GLU A 20 0.19 -10.06 -8.45
N LYS A 21 0.13 -9.09 -7.52
CA LYS A 21 -0.88 -8.02 -7.54
C LYS A 21 -0.77 -7.13 -8.78
N TYR A 22 0.46 -6.90 -9.25
CA TYR A 22 0.70 -6.12 -10.47
C TYR A 22 0.11 -6.83 -11.70
N ARG A 23 0.36 -8.13 -11.85
CA ARG A 23 -0.19 -8.93 -12.95
C ARG A 23 -1.70 -9.07 -12.88
N GLU A 24 -2.26 -9.21 -11.67
CA GLU A 24 -3.70 -9.18 -11.47
C GLU A 24 -4.31 -7.85 -11.94
N LEU A 25 -3.66 -6.72 -11.61
CA LEU A 25 -4.11 -5.40 -12.02
C LEU A 25 -4.00 -5.20 -13.53
N GLU A 26 -2.89 -5.62 -14.16
CA GLU A 26 -2.75 -5.58 -15.63
C GLU A 26 -3.86 -6.37 -16.32
N LYS A 27 -4.14 -7.59 -15.82
CA LYS A 27 -5.22 -8.42 -16.35
C LYS A 27 -6.57 -7.73 -16.17
N LEU A 28 -6.84 -7.19 -14.99
CA LEU A 28 -8.08 -6.49 -14.68
C LEU A 28 -8.31 -5.29 -15.63
N ILE A 29 -7.27 -4.48 -15.85
CA ILE A 29 -7.32 -3.33 -16.78
C ILE A 29 -7.57 -3.80 -18.22
N SER A 30 -6.97 -4.93 -18.64
CA SER A 30 -7.15 -5.47 -19.99
C SER A 30 -8.56 -6.01 -20.27
N GLU A 31 -9.30 -6.40 -19.22
CA GLU A 31 -10.63 -7.02 -19.32
C GLU A 31 -11.78 -6.03 -19.07
N ILE A 32 -11.49 -4.86 -18.48
CA ILE A 32 -12.48 -3.84 -18.13
C ILE A 32 -12.70 -2.86 -19.28
N ARG A 33 -13.98 -2.57 -19.59
CA ARG A 33 -14.32 -1.46 -20.49
C ARG A 33 -13.90 -0.13 -19.86
N PRO A 34 -13.29 0.81 -20.61
CA PRO A 34 -12.79 2.08 -20.09
C PRO A 34 -13.79 2.86 -19.20
N GLU A 35 -15.07 2.77 -19.56
CA GLU A 35 -16.24 3.35 -18.89
C GLU A 35 -16.39 2.89 -17.42
N ASN A 36 -15.97 1.65 -17.13
CA ASN A 36 -16.12 0.99 -15.82
C ASN A 36 -14.83 1.05 -14.98
N ILE A 37 -13.74 1.60 -15.53
CA ILE A 37 -12.46 1.77 -14.82
C ILE A 37 -12.62 2.68 -13.59
N PRO A 38 -13.33 3.83 -13.65
CA PRO A 38 -13.44 4.73 -12.49
C PRO A 38 -14.13 4.08 -11.28
N SER A 39 -15.22 3.35 -11.49
CA SER A 39 -15.98 2.72 -10.40
C SER A 39 -15.23 1.58 -9.72
N GLN A 40 -14.50 0.76 -10.49
CA GLN A 40 -13.64 -0.28 -9.91
C GLN A 40 -12.39 0.30 -9.24
N LEU A 41 -11.81 1.36 -9.78
CA LEU A 41 -10.70 2.09 -9.13
C LEU A 41 -11.13 2.68 -7.78
N MET A 42 -12.32 3.28 -7.68
CA MET A 42 -12.84 3.79 -6.41
C MET A 42 -13.00 2.68 -5.36
N ALA A 43 -13.56 1.52 -5.74
CA ALA A 43 -13.68 0.40 -4.80
C ALA A 43 -12.31 -0.17 -4.37
N LEU A 44 -11.33 -0.18 -5.29
CA LEU A 44 -9.95 -0.57 -4.99
C LEU A 44 -9.26 0.44 -4.07
N GLU A 45 -9.50 1.73 -4.28
CA GLU A 45 -9.01 2.81 -3.43
C GLU A 45 -9.56 2.65 -2.02
N GLU A 46 -10.88 2.57 -1.84
CA GLU A 46 -11.53 2.43 -0.54
C GLU A 46 -10.99 1.23 0.25
N ARG A 47 -10.87 0.08 -0.41
CA ARG A 47 -10.33 -1.13 0.21
C ARG A 47 -8.86 -0.98 0.60
N SER A 48 -8.05 -0.36 -0.25
CA SER A 48 -6.62 -0.12 0.03
C SER A 48 -6.45 0.85 1.19
N VAL A 49 -7.30 1.88 1.29
CA VAL A 49 -7.36 2.80 2.42
C VAL A 49 -7.70 2.08 3.72
N GLN A 50 -8.74 1.25 3.70
CA GLN A 50 -9.14 0.52 4.89
C GLN A 50 -8.03 -0.41 5.39
N ASN A 51 -7.43 -1.19 4.49
CA ASN A 51 -6.32 -2.11 4.82
C ASN A 51 -5.12 -1.36 5.41
N PHE A 52 -4.77 -0.21 4.82
CA PHE A 52 -3.68 0.61 5.32
C PHE A 52 -3.95 1.15 6.73
N ARG A 53 -5.15 1.71 6.97
CA ARG A 53 -5.51 2.22 8.30
C ARG A 53 -5.55 1.11 9.35
N SER A 54 -6.02 -0.08 8.99
CA SER A 54 -5.97 -1.26 9.87
C SER A 54 -4.53 -1.66 10.21
N ALA A 55 -3.62 -1.69 9.22
CA ALA A 55 -2.21 -1.96 9.46
C ALA A 55 -1.54 -0.88 10.32
N GLN A 56 -1.84 0.39 10.07
CA GLN A 56 -1.35 1.52 10.87
C GLN A 56 -1.81 1.38 12.32
N ALA A 57 -3.11 1.12 12.56
CA ALA A 57 -3.65 0.92 13.91
C ALA A 57 -3.00 -0.28 14.62
N ALA A 58 -2.82 -1.40 13.92
CA ALA A 58 -2.15 -2.58 14.45
C ALA A 58 -0.71 -2.27 14.85
N MET A 59 0.04 -1.54 14.03
CA MET A 59 1.42 -1.16 14.37
C MET A 59 1.48 -0.14 15.51
N LEU A 60 0.59 0.85 15.55
CA LEU A 60 0.50 1.80 16.68
C LEU A 60 0.14 1.11 18.01
N SER A 61 -0.44 -0.10 17.97
CA SER A 61 -0.78 -0.89 19.15
C SER A 61 0.36 -1.73 19.71
N VAL A 62 1.53 -1.76 19.04
CA VAL A 62 2.73 -2.51 19.48
C VAL A 62 3.60 -1.57 20.34
N PRO A 63 3.60 -1.70 21.68
CA PRO A 63 4.31 -0.77 22.58
C PRO A 63 5.82 -0.73 22.31
N GLU A 64 6.41 -1.85 21.90
CA GLU A 64 7.84 -2.00 21.65
C GLU A 64 8.34 -1.14 20.49
N LEU A 65 7.45 -0.71 19.58
CA LEU A 65 7.81 0.23 18.52
C LEU A 65 8.08 1.65 19.05
N PHE A 66 7.63 1.97 20.26
CA PHE A 66 7.74 3.31 20.87
C PHE A 66 8.76 3.38 22.02
N GLU A 67 9.25 2.24 22.48
CA GLU A 67 10.20 2.16 23.59
C GLU A 67 11.65 2.00 23.10
N GLY A 68 12.53 2.94 23.48
CA GLY A 68 13.98 2.86 23.23
C GLY A 68 14.53 3.74 22.10
N LYS A 69 15.86 3.76 21.92
CA LYS A 69 16.54 4.63 20.95
C LYS A 69 16.23 4.29 19.48
N GLU A 70 15.77 3.08 19.19
CA GLU A 70 15.31 2.69 17.85
C GLU A 70 13.89 3.20 17.55
N SER A 71 13.16 3.67 18.58
CA SER A 71 11.78 4.14 18.42
C SER A 71 11.69 5.42 17.58
N GLU A 72 12.68 6.32 17.63
CA GLU A 72 12.69 7.51 16.78
C GLU A 72 12.79 7.14 15.29
N LYS A 73 13.59 6.11 14.95
CA LYS A 73 13.67 5.59 13.57
C LYS A 73 12.36 4.91 13.17
N ALA A 74 11.76 4.13 14.07
CA ALA A 74 10.48 3.46 13.83
C ALA A 74 9.34 4.47 13.62
N ILE A 75 9.25 5.51 14.46
CA ILE A 75 8.30 6.61 14.35
C ILE A 75 8.50 7.35 13.02
N LYS A 76 9.76 7.63 12.64
CA LYS A 76 10.06 8.29 11.37
C LYS A 76 9.66 7.42 10.17
N ALA A 77 9.99 6.13 10.18
CA ALA A 77 9.61 5.19 9.13
C ALA A 77 8.08 5.05 9.02
N MET A 78 7.37 4.94 10.15
CA MET A 78 5.91 4.94 10.20
C MET A 78 5.32 6.22 9.63
N THR A 79 5.87 7.38 10.02
CA THR A 79 5.44 8.68 9.52
C THR A 79 5.63 8.78 8.01
N THR A 80 6.76 8.32 7.48
CA THR A 80 7.01 8.27 6.03
C THR A 80 6.04 7.34 5.31
N LEU A 81 5.75 6.16 5.88
CA LEU A 81 4.79 5.21 5.32
C LEU A 81 3.38 5.82 5.24
N CYS A 82 2.94 6.51 6.31
CA CYS A 82 1.64 7.19 6.35
C CYS A 82 1.56 8.30 5.30
N ARG A 83 2.61 9.11 5.15
CA ARG A 83 2.67 10.17 4.13
C ARG A 83 2.61 9.62 2.71
N ALA A 84 3.39 8.58 2.41
CA ALA A 84 3.38 7.96 1.09
C ALA A 84 1.99 7.40 0.74
N PHE A 85 1.29 6.84 1.73
CA PHE A 85 -0.09 6.40 1.55
C PHE A 85 -1.06 7.57 1.26
N ASP A 86 -0.98 8.67 2.02
CA ASP A 86 -1.82 9.85 1.80
C ASP A 86 -1.57 10.49 0.43
N GLU A 87 -0.30 10.60 0.01
CA GLU A 87 0.09 11.08 -1.33
C GLU A 87 -0.50 10.20 -2.44
N MET A 88 -0.42 8.88 -2.29
CA MET A 88 -1.00 7.92 -3.23
C MET A 88 -2.52 8.08 -3.31
N ARG A 89 -3.20 8.24 -2.17
CA ARG A 89 -4.65 8.47 -2.12
C ARG A 89 -5.05 9.77 -2.83
N ILE A 90 -4.32 10.86 -2.58
CA ILE A 90 -4.56 12.15 -3.26
C ILE A 90 -4.41 12.00 -4.77
N LEU A 91 -3.38 11.28 -5.23
CA LEU A 91 -3.17 11.01 -6.65
C LEU A 91 -4.32 10.19 -7.24
N PHE A 92 -4.75 9.10 -6.59
CA PHE A 92 -5.87 8.29 -7.05
C PHE A 92 -7.18 9.08 -7.12
N HIS A 93 -7.47 9.87 -6.08
CA HIS A 93 -8.65 10.73 -6.06
C HIS A 93 -8.63 11.73 -7.22
N PHE A 94 -7.50 12.41 -7.44
CA PHE A 94 -7.36 13.36 -8.55
C PHE A 94 -7.52 12.66 -9.92
N LEU A 95 -6.92 11.48 -10.09
CA LEU A 95 -7.08 10.68 -11.31
C LEU A 95 -8.52 10.23 -11.51
N SER A 96 -9.24 9.87 -10.45
CA SER A 96 -10.65 9.48 -10.52
C SER A 96 -11.57 10.63 -10.89
N GLU A 97 -11.36 11.83 -10.32
CA GLU A 97 -12.17 13.01 -10.61
C GLU A 97 -11.92 13.60 -12.01
N ASN A 98 -10.70 13.44 -12.53
CA ASN A 98 -10.27 14.01 -13.81
C ASN A 98 -10.19 12.98 -14.94
N CYS A 99 -10.55 11.71 -14.70
CA CYS A 99 -10.68 10.72 -15.76
C CYS A 99 -11.92 11.08 -16.60
N PRO A 100 -11.79 11.29 -17.92
CA PRO A 100 -12.93 11.65 -18.76
C PRO A 100 -13.99 10.55 -18.71
N GLN A 101 -15.20 10.92 -18.31
CA GLN A 101 -16.38 10.07 -18.50
C GLN A 101 -16.61 9.96 -20.01
N ALA A 102 -16.38 8.77 -20.56
CA ALA A 102 -16.71 8.43 -21.95
C ALA A 102 -18.21 8.16 -22.10
#